data_AF-A0A814E944-F1
#
_entry.id   AF-A0A814E944-F1
#
_cell.length_a   1.000
_cell.length_b   1.000
_cell.length_c   1.000
_cell.angle_alpha   90.00
_cell.angle_beta   90.00
_cell.angle_gamma   90.00
#
_symmetry.space_group_name_H-M   'P 1'
#
loop_
_entity.id
_entity.type
_entity.pdbx_description
1 polymer ?
#
loop_
_entity_poly.entity_id
_entity_poly.type
_entity_poly.pdbx_seq_one_letter_code
_entity_poly.pdbx_strand_id
1 'polypeptide(L)'
;MMICSAVVIWPGSTHDAFSLGQSTIATTVANGVLGDRWLLGDSGYPLPAWLLTQFLNPGTGPERRYNKSLKTSRSMVERVFGIRKTRFRCLDRAAAVYNLFQKNGSKSYFTTLLRK
;
A
#
# COMPACT_ATOMS: atom_id res chain seq x y z
N MET A 1 15.73 -2.05 0.84
CA MET A 1 14.34 -1.85 0.34
C MET A 1 14.36 -0.74 -0.70
N MET A 2 14.00 -1.06 -1.95
CA MET A 2 13.94 -0.11 -3.06
C MET A 2 12.47 0.18 -3.38
N ILE A 3 12.14 1.43 -3.72
CA ILE A 3 10.81 1.79 -4.21
C ILE A 3 10.89 1.76 -5.73
N CYS A 4 10.10 0.88 -6.35
CA CYS A 4 10.15 0.68 -7.80
C CYS A 4 9.08 1.47 -8.56
N SER A 5 8.01 1.89 -7.89
CA SER A 5 6.91 2.62 -8.52
C SER A 5 6.09 3.39 -7.48
N ALA A 6 5.58 4.55 -7.88
CA ALA A 6 4.64 5.37 -7.12
C ALA A 6 3.55 5.88 -8.06
N VAL A 7 2.28 5.67 -7.70
CA VAL A 7 1.11 6.03 -8.50
C VAL A 7 0.25 7.01 -7.70
N VAL A 8 0.00 8.21 -8.23
CA VAL A 8 -0.69 9.32 -7.53
C VAL A 8 -1.90 9.85 -8.32
N ILE A 9 -2.48 9.01 -9.18
CA ILE A 9 -3.55 9.43 -10.12
C ILE A 9 -4.97 9.33 -9.53
N TRP A 10 -5.13 8.68 -8.38
CA TRP A 10 -6.46 8.37 -7.80
C TRP A 10 -6.77 9.23 -6.57
N PRO A 11 -8.03 9.70 -6.41
CA PRO A 11 -8.44 10.45 -5.23
C PRO A 11 -8.38 9.59 -3.96
N GLY A 12 -8.21 10.26 -2.81
CA GLY A 12 -7.95 9.65 -1.49
C GLY A 12 -8.97 8.67 -0.93
N SER A 13 -10.11 8.47 -1.60
CA SER A 13 -11.16 7.51 -1.22
C SER A 13 -11.11 6.21 -2.03
N THR A 14 -10.19 6.09 -2.97
CA THR A 14 -10.12 4.92 -3.88
C THR A 14 -9.55 3.71 -3.15
N HIS A 15 -10.19 2.55 -3.29
CA HIS A 15 -9.68 1.31 -2.72
C HIS A 15 -8.33 0.94 -3.35
N ASP A 16 -7.34 0.61 -2.51
CA ASP A 16 -6.00 0.25 -3.01
C ASP A 16 -6.02 -0.95 -3.98
N ALA A 17 -6.96 -1.90 -3.77
CA ALA A 17 -7.17 -3.02 -4.68
C ALA A 17 -7.60 -2.58 -6.09
N PHE A 18 -8.42 -1.54 -6.20
CA PHE A 18 -8.80 -0.96 -7.47
C PHE A 18 -7.61 -0.28 -8.15
N SER A 19 -6.85 0.52 -7.40
CA SER A 19 -5.64 1.18 -7.89
C SER A 19 -4.60 0.18 -8.40
N LEU A 20 -4.42 -0.95 -7.69
CA LEU A 20 -3.55 -2.04 -8.14
C LEU A 20 -4.07 -2.66 -9.44
N GLY A 21 -5.37 -2.96 -9.52
CA GLY A 21 -5.99 -3.53 -10.72
C GLY A 21 -5.83 -2.66 -11.97
N GLN A 22 -5.78 -1.34 -11.81
CA GLN A 22 -5.55 -0.38 -12.90
C GLN A 22 -4.07 -0.09 -13.18
N SER A 23 -3.14 -0.68 -12.41
CA SER A 23 -1.72 -0.42 -12.56
C SER A 23 -1.05 -1.34 -13.57
N THR A 24 -0.03 -0.84 -14.27
CA THR A 24 0.83 -1.64 -15.15
C THR A 24 1.52 -2.78 -14.40
N ILE A 25 1.71 -2.64 -13.07
CA ILE A 25 2.28 -3.67 -12.20
C ILE A 25 1.40 -4.90 -12.19
N ALA A 26 0.07 -4.76 -12.01
CA ALA A 26 -0.82 -5.92 -12.03
C ALA A 26 -0.73 -6.70 -13.35
N THR A 27 -0.68 -6.00 -14.48
CA THR A 27 -0.51 -6.62 -15.81
C THR A 27 0.85 -7.29 -15.97
N THR A 28 1.94 -6.63 -15.61
CA THR A 28 3.30 -7.21 -15.73
C THR A 28 3.48 -8.43 -14.83
N VAL A 29 2.94 -8.37 -13.61
CA VAL A 29 3.00 -9.49 -12.67
C VAL A 29 2.16 -10.67 -13.16
N ALA A 30 0.94 -10.41 -13.66
CA ALA A 30 0.08 -11.43 -14.24
C ALA A 30 0.73 -12.11 -15.46
N ASN A 31 1.52 -11.37 -16.24
CA ASN A 31 2.29 -11.88 -17.38
C ASN A 31 3.58 -12.62 -16.96
N GLY A 32 3.80 -12.87 -15.67
CA GLY A 32 4.94 -13.65 -15.18
C GLY A 32 6.28 -12.92 -15.14
N VAL A 33 6.29 -11.59 -15.35
CA VAL A 33 7.54 -10.79 -15.40
C VAL A 33 8.29 -10.81 -14.07
N LEU A 34 7.59 -11.06 -12.95
CA LEU A 34 8.22 -11.17 -11.63
C LEU A 34 8.99 -12.48 -11.41
N GLY A 35 8.74 -13.53 -12.20
CA GLY A 35 9.29 -14.87 -11.96
C GLY A 35 8.92 -15.39 -10.58
N ASP A 36 9.92 -15.82 -9.79
CA ASP A 36 9.75 -16.36 -8.43
C ASP A 36 9.52 -15.29 -7.34
N ARG A 37 9.07 -14.09 -7.72
CA ARG A 37 8.80 -12.99 -6.79
C ARG A 37 7.31 -12.80 -6.59
N TRP A 38 6.92 -12.52 -5.35
CA TRP A 38 5.53 -12.27 -4.98
C TRP A 38 5.32 -10.86 -4.49
N LEU A 39 4.13 -10.33 -4.77
CA LEU A 39 3.66 -9.09 -4.16
C LEU A 39 3.05 -9.38 -2.79
N LEU A 40 3.25 -8.46 -1.85
CA LEU A 40 2.67 -8.54 -0.51
C LEU A 40 1.49 -7.59 -0.41
N GLY A 41 0.29 -8.16 -0.32
CA GLY A 41 -0.97 -7.44 -0.16
C GLY A 41 -1.44 -7.39 1.28
N ASP A 42 -2.38 -6.48 1.52
CA ASP A 42 -3.22 -6.50 2.72
C ASP A 42 -4.44 -7.40 2.56
N SER A 43 -5.14 -7.71 3.65
CA SER A 43 -6.37 -8.52 3.55
C SER A 43 -7.51 -7.88 2.74
N GLY A 44 -7.41 -6.57 2.44
CA GLY A 44 -8.34 -5.89 1.55
C GLY A 44 -8.12 -6.16 0.06
N TYR A 45 -7.05 -6.87 -0.31
CA TYR A 45 -6.81 -7.25 -1.69
C TYR A 45 -7.42 -8.62 -2.00
N PRO A 46 -7.88 -8.85 -3.24
CA PRO A 46 -8.20 -10.19 -3.71
C PRO A 46 -6.94 -11.08 -3.63
N LEU A 47 -7.10 -12.41 -3.71
CA LEU A 47 -6.01 -13.38 -3.64
C LEU A 47 -5.67 -13.99 -5.02
N PRO A 48 -5.10 -13.22 -5.98
CA PRO A 48 -4.56 -13.78 -7.22
C PRO A 48 -3.25 -14.53 -6.94
N ALA A 49 -2.87 -15.45 -7.84
CA ALA A 49 -1.72 -16.35 -7.69
C ALA A 49 -0.35 -15.67 -7.43
N TRP A 50 -0.25 -14.37 -7.69
CA TRP A 50 0.96 -13.56 -7.57
C TRP A 50 0.95 -12.57 -6.41
N LEU A 51 -0.13 -12.52 -5.62
CA LEU A 51 -0.30 -11.62 -4.47
C LEU A 51 -0.56 -12.41 -3.19
N LEU A 52 0.39 -12.33 -2.27
CA LEU A 52 0.28 -12.91 -0.94
C LEU A 52 -0.52 -11.98 -0.03
N THR A 53 -1.66 -12.45 0.46
CA THR A 53 -2.43 -11.76 1.51
C THR A 53 -2.45 -12.60 2.78
N GLN A 54 -2.81 -11.95 3.89
CA GLN A 54 -2.93 -12.62 5.19
C GLN A 54 -4.22 -13.47 5.25
N PHE A 55 -4.14 -14.61 5.93
CA PHE A 55 -5.34 -15.37 6.30
C PHE A 55 -6.17 -14.53 7.29
N LEU A 56 -7.46 -14.32 6.97
CA LEU A 56 -8.37 -13.56 7.83
C LEU A 56 -8.68 -14.28 9.14
N ASN A 57 -8.84 -15.60 9.10
CA ASN A 57 -9.12 -16.44 10.26
C ASN A 57 -8.15 -17.65 10.30
N PRO A 58 -6.93 -17.48 10.85
CA PRO A 58 -5.94 -18.55 10.87
C PRO A 58 -6.32 -19.63 11.90
N GLY A 59 -6.83 -20.76 11.41
CA GLY A 59 -7.23 -21.92 12.20
C GLY A 59 -6.06 -22.84 12.51
N THR A 60 -5.08 -22.94 11.60
CA THR A 60 -3.98 -23.92 11.72
C THR A 60 -2.65 -23.31 12.18
N GLY A 61 -1.78 -24.13 12.80
CA GLY A 61 -0.43 -23.71 13.19
C GLY A 61 0.41 -23.14 12.04
N PRO A 62 0.43 -23.76 10.84
CA PRO A 62 1.09 -23.21 9.65
C PRO A 62 0.56 -21.84 9.22
N GLU A 63 -0.76 -21.63 9.18
CA GLU A 63 -1.37 -20.33 8.83
C GLU A 63 -0.94 -19.21 9.79
N ARG A 64 -0.87 -19.52 11.09
CA ARG A 64 -0.39 -18.57 12.11
C ARG A 64 1.07 -18.20 11.89
N ARG A 65 1.93 -19.17 11.55
CA ARG A 65 3.34 -18.92 11.23
C ARG A 65 3.49 -18.08 9.97
N TYR A 66 2.70 -18.38 8.94
CA TYR A 66 2.65 -17.60 7.70
C TYR A 66 2.25 -16.15 7.98
N ASN A 67 1.12 -15.92 8.66
CA ASN A 67 0.67 -14.57 9.01
C ASN A 67 1.69 -13.83 9.89
N LYS A 68 2.38 -14.52 10.80
CA LYS A 68 3.45 -13.93 11.62
C LYS A 68 4.62 -13.45 10.75
N SER A 69 5.06 -14.26 9.80
CA SER A 69 6.11 -13.88 8.83
C SER A 69 5.68 -12.68 8.00
N LEU A 70 4.45 -12.70 7.47
CA LEU A 70 3.88 -11.61 6.69
C LEU A 70 3.84 -10.31 7.49
N LYS A 71 3.40 -10.37 8.75
CA LYS A 71 3.33 -9.22 9.66
C LYS A 71 4.71 -8.61 9.92
N THR A 72 5.73 -9.43 10.17
CA THR A 72 7.10 -8.93 10.39
C THR A 72 7.63 -8.20 9.16
N SER A 73 7.44 -8.77 7.97
CA SER A 73 7.82 -8.13 6.70
C SER A 73 7.11 -6.80 6.49
N ARG A 74 5.79 -6.74 6.75
CA ARG A 74 5.00 -5.50 6.67
C ARG A 74 5.48 -4.43 7.65
N SER A 75 5.76 -4.80 8.90
CA SER A 75 6.26 -3.84 9.89
C SER A 75 7.59 -3.20 9.48
N MET A 76 8.46 -3.93 8.77
CA MET A 76 9.68 -3.34 8.21
C MET A 76 9.36 -2.32 7.11
N VAL A 77 8.44 -2.67 6.20
CA VAL A 77 8.00 -1.79 5.10
C VAL A 77 7.35 -0.51 5.64
N GLU A 78 6.43 -0.62 6.60
CA GLU A 78 5.75 0.49 7.25
C GLU A 78 6.74 1.45 7.94
N ARG A 79 7.75 0.91 8.64
CA ARG A 79 8.83 1.71 9.25
C ARG A 79 9.63 2.48 8.22
N VAL A 80 10.02 1.83 7.11
CA VAL A 80 10.77 2.50 6.02
C VAL A 80 9.92 3.62 5.40
N PHE A 81 8.63 3.38 5.17
CA PHE A 81 7.72 4.42 4.70
C PHE A 81 7.57 5.55 5.71
N GLY A 82 7.50 5.27 7.01
CA GLY A 82 7.49 6.27 8.07
C GLY A 82 8.71 7.18 8.02
N ILE A 83 9.92 6.61 7.95
CA ILE A 83 11.17 7.36 7.81
C ILE A 83 11.14 8.22 6.54
N ARG A 84 10.66 7.66 5.43
CA ARG A 84 10.65 8.35 4.14
C ARG A 84 9.65 9.51 4.12
N LYS A 85 8.50 9.39 4.77
CA LYS A 85 7.55 10.51 4.96
C LYS A 85 8.15 11.63 5.81
N THR A 86 8.93 11.30 6.84
CA THR A 86 9.63 12.31 7.65
C THR A 86 10.68 13.09 6.84
N ARG A 87 11.37 12.42 5.91
CA ARG A 87 12.36 13.05 5.02
C ARG A 87 11.71 13.82 3.87
N PHE A 88 10.73 13.23 3.22
CA PHE A 88 10.00 13.81 2.10
C PHE A 88 8.61 14.21 2.58
N ARG A 89 8.52 15.40 3.18
CA ARG A 89 7.28 15.91 3.77
C ARG A 89 6.13 16.01 2.77
N CYS A 90 6.39 16.13 1.47
CA CYS A 90 5.36 16.04 0.42
C CYS A 90 4.61 14.70 0.37
N LEU A 91 5.20 13.62 0.92
CA LEU A 91 4.56 12.31 1.09
C LEU A 91 3.81 12.20 2.43
N ASP A 92 4.04 13.14 3.35
CA ASP A 92 3.40 13.20 4.65
C ASP A 92 2.10 14.01 4.55
N ARG A 93 1.03 13.49 5.16
CA ARG A 93 -0.33 14.04 5.11
C ARG A 93 -0.38 15.55 5.42
N ALA A 94 0.53 16.03 6.27
CA ALA A 94 0.54 17.40 6.74
C ALA A 94 1.05 18.42 5.69
N ALA A 95 2.06 18.12 4.87
CA ALA A 95 2.65 19.16 4.01
C ALA A 95 1.88 19.38 2.71
N ALA A 96 1.16 18.36 2.22
CA ALA A 96 0.22 18.54 1.11
C ALA A 96 -1.01 19.34 1.56
N VAL A 97 -1.51 19.10 2.78
CA VAL A 97 -2.65 19.82 3.37
C VAL A 97 -2.28 21.27 3.72
N TYR A 98 -1.12 21.52 4.36
CA TYR A 98 -0.77 22.88 4.80
C TYR A 98 -0.56 23.86 3.64
N ASN A 99 0.02 23.39 2.52
CA ASN A 99 0.23 24.23 1.34
C ASN A 99 -1.04 24.46 0.50
N LEU A 100 -2.06 23.62 0.64
CA LEU A 100 -3.37 23.81 -0.02
C LEU A 100 -4.33 24.67 0.84
N PHE A 101 -4.21 24.61 2.18
CA PHE A 101 -5.07 25.37 3.10
C PHE A 101 -4.80 26.87 3.13
N GLN A 102 -3.58 27.34 2.81
CA GLN A 102 -3.35 28.79 2.71
C GLN A 102 -3.95 29.40 1.43
N LYS A 103 -4.26 28.60 0.41
CA LYS A 103 -4.65 29.15 -0.90
C LYS A 103 -6.13 29.28 -1.15
N ASN A 104 -7.01 28.54 -0.46
CA ASN A 104 -8.45 28.61 -0.73
C ASN A 104 -9.30 28.35 0.52
N GLY A 105 -9.85 29.42 1.09
CA GLY A 105 -10.80 29.41 2.21
C GLY A 105 -12.19 28.88 1.83
N SER A 106 -12.30 27.62 1.40
CA SER A 106 -13.59 26.95 1.26
C SER A 106 -13.49 25.45 1.48
N LYS A 107 -14.43 24.97 2.31
CA LYS A 107 -14.58 23.62 2.84
C LYS A 107 -14.32 22.54 1.79
N SER A 108 -13.48 21.55 2.11
CA SER A 108 -13.70 20.17 1.67
C SER A 108 -12.85 19.16 2.44
N TYR A 109 -13.55 18.13 2.90
CA TYR A 109 -13.09 16.95 3.61
C TYR A 109 -12.27 16.07 2.67
N PHE A 110 -11.04 15.66 3.00
CA PHE A 110 -10.37 14.60 2.25
C PHE A 110 -9.52 13.64 3.09
N THR A 111 -9.73 12.38 2.75
CA THR A 111 -9.49 11.10 3.44
C THR A 111 -8.21 10.41 2.88
N THR A 112 -7.40 9.78 3.73
CA THR A 112 -7.11 8.31 3.80
C THR A 112 -6.41 7.69 2.61
N LEU A 113 -5.14 8.02 2.43
CA LEU A 113 -4.23 7.20 1.63
C LEU A 113 -2.86 7.02 2.30
N LEU A 114 -2.86 6.81 3.62
CA LEU A 114 -1.71 6.31 4.40
C LEU A 114 -2.19 5.56 5.65
N ARG A 115 -3.29 4.79 5.55
CA ARG A 115 -3.61 3.81 6.58
C ARG A 115 -3.01 2.47 6.18
N LYS A 116 -1.73 2.31 6.47
CA LYS A 116 -1.09 1.19 7.17
C LYS A 116 0.40 1.52 7.30
#